data_AF-A0A369ZLN0-F1
#
_entry.id   AF-A0A369ZLN0-F1
#
_cell.length_a   1.000
_cell.length_b   1.000
_cell.length_c   1.000
_cell.angle_alpha   90.00
_cell.angle_beta   90.00
_cell.angle_gamma   90.00
#
_symmetry.space_group_name_H-M   'P 1'
#
loop_
_entity.id
_entity.type
_entity.pdbx_description
1 polymer ?
#
loop_
_entity_poly.entity_id
_entity_poly.type
_entity_poly.pdbx_seq_one_letter_code
_entity_poly.pdbx_strand_id
1 'polypeptide(L)'
;MKKEEMGKVIKSDRKIFMNKIHLWILLFSLSMSHNLPAKDEFSWQLLHSENFSTLFDTSNFPWEQDPLDASSKWNIDMFDDNGEVWKNISNPMFSEQMNKVRIFRQSIPFGQENWLTAELAYLDYVDNHPTSKPRMTTIQLANQQYGLVLQVPRWDGGAIIRPTKPLPAEYRVEMRLRAINFGGKRYGKLEYDGKYNGYLQDKECKTAYPWLSNGSLIGKTRCDYHDVRKENGFYYLTILDHANPAPHGNPGIHFRRKVVLDGYYSFQSWSKKNAVCNPKSKALYPLFESSHNVVNAIFILGDRFKKGNNYLNNGYAFKTECGNFEDTDLAGNLIKNGEFDGIISSAELQPELLPEKSYLFAVERHKDKYVIEMTGDFKHIGETTLRAERKFIEDGKPIWHYNQTSDEYQGEFNRTLWHKGVSGKYKNKDIWKKGSAYPDSFIIGDPHLNFYEGDAVIQDIKLFVPRNSK
;
A
#
# COMPACT_ATOMS: atom_id res chain seq x y z
N MET A 1 -70.30 -16.72 -40.78
CA MET A 1 -69.03 -17.33 -41.26
C MET A 1 -68.34 -17.94 -40.04
N LYS A 2 -68.75 -19.17 -39.66
CA LYS A 2 -67.97 -20.43 -39.69
C LYS A 2 -66.64 -20.33 -38.94
N LYS A 3 -66.34 -21.11 -37.89
CA LYS A 3 -66.99 -22.12 -37.02
C LYS A 3 -66.00 -22.28 -35.83
N GLU A 4 -66.36 -22.21 -34.54
CA GLU A 4 -66.95 -23.29 -33.70
C GLU A 4 -65.96 -24.50 -33.58
N GLU A 5 -65.53 -25.03 -32.43
CA GLU A 5 -66.25 -25.43 -31.20
C GLU A 5 -65.31 -25.78 -30.00
N MET A 6 -65.85 -25.56 -28.79
CA MET A 6 -65.90 -26.41 -27.57
C MET A 6 -64.63 -27.13 -27.06
N GLY A 7 -64.27 -27.13 -25.76
CA GLY A 7 -65.05 -27.00 -24.53
C GLY A 7 -65.15 -28.35 -23.80
N LYS A 8 -64.70 -28.44 -22.53
CA LYS A 8 -65.47 -29.05 -21.41
C LYS A 8 -64.71 -29.11 -20.08
N VAL A 9 -65.41 -28.64 -19.06
CA VAL A 9 -65.25 -28.82 -17.61
C VAL A 9 -65.87 -30.15 -17.21
N ILE A 10 -65.27 -30.92 -16.28
CA ILE A 10 -66.01 -31.78 -15.32
C ILE A 10 -65.30 -31.79 -13.95
N LYS A 11 -66.08 -31.46 -12.90
CA LYS A 11 -65.85 -31.72 -11.47
C LYS A 11 -66.27 -33.16 -11.12
N SER A 12 -65.61 -33.80 -10.14
CA SER A 12 -66.25 -34.60 -9.06
C SER A 12 -65.15 -35.13 -8.11
N ASP A 13 -65.07 -34.70 -6.85
CA ASP A 13 -65.81 -35.17 -5.66
C ASP A 13 -65.26 -36.45 -4.97
N ARG A 14 -64.99 -36.29 -3.66
CA ARG A 14 -65.15 -37.26 -2.55
C ARG A 14 -64.32 -38.56 -2.53
N LYS A 15 -63.46 -38.75 -1.51
CA LYS A 15 -63.82 -39.43 -0.24
C LYS A 15 -62.64 -39.60 0.72
N ILE A 16 -62.96 -39.35 1.99
CA ILE A 16 -62.29 -39.74 3.23
C ILE A 16 -62.00 -41.25 3.27
N PHE A 17 -60.81 -41.64 3.75
CA PHE A 17 -60.64 -42.90 4.49
C PHE A 17 -59.56 -42.73 5.57
N MET A 18 -60.01 -42.77 6.83
CA MET A 18 -59.16 -43.02 7.98
C MET A 18 -58.70 -44.47 7.95
N ASN A 19 -57.45 -44.75 8.31
CA ASN A 19 -57.16 -45.98 9.04
C ASN A 19 -55.97 -45.81 9.98
N LYS A 20 -56.23 -46.15 11.25
CA LYS A 20 -55.28 -46.28 12.35
C LYS A 20 -54.43 -47.54 12.14
N ILE A 21 -53.12 -47.44 12.36
CA ILE A 21 -52.29 -48.57 12.78
C ILE A 21 -51.37 -48.09 13.90
N HIS A 22 -51.49 -48.73 15.07
CA HIS A 22 -50.51 -48.70 16.16
C HIS A 22 -49.39 -49.68 15.84
N LEU A 23 -48.12 -49.29 16.07
CA LEU A 23 -47.10 -50.24 16.51
C LEU A 23 -45.99 -49.54 17.30
N TRP A 24 -45.71 -50.11 18.47
CA TRP A 24 -44.62 -49.80 19.39
C TRP A 24 -43.25 -50.07 18.76
N ILE A 25 -42.21 -49.31 19.16
CA ILE A 25 -40.88 -49.80 19.57
C ILE A 25 -40.15 -48.69 20.33
N LEU A 26 -39.77 -49.01 21.57
CA LEU A 26 -38.80 -48.33 22.41
C LEU A 26 -37.41 -48.80 21.98
N LEU A 27 -36.50 -47.89 21.62
CA LEU A 27 -35.07 -48.17 21.54
C LEU A 27 -34.27 -46.94 21.95
N PHE A 28 -33.52 -47.13 23.04
CA PHE A 28 -32.45 -46.28 23.53
C PHE A 28 -31.52 -45.85 22.39
N SER A 29 -31.24 -44.55 22.29
CA SER A 29 -29.98 -44.07 21.72
C SER A 29 -29.37 -43.06 22.70
N LEU A 30 -28.30 -43.48 23.35
CA LEU A 30 -27.32 -42.57 23.93
C LEU A 30 -26.81 -41.67 22.81
N SER A 31 -27.17 -40.39 22.81
CA SER A 31 -26.39 -39.39 22.09
C SER A 31 -25.13 -39.13 22.93
N MET A 32 -24.03 -39.81 22.58
CA MET A 32 -22.71 -39.28 22.89
C MET A 32 -22.56 -37.96 22.14
N SER A 33 -22.90 -36.86 22.80
CA SER A 33 -22.44 -35.52 22.41
C SER A 33 -20.93 -35.50 22.58
N HIS A 34 -20.22 -35.86 21.50
CA HIS A 34 -18.83 -35.45 21.31
C HIS A 34 -18.83 -33.92 21.28
N ASN A 35 -18.51 -33.31 22.42
CA ASN A 35 -18.00 -31.95 22.47
C ASN A 35 -16.69 -31.95 21.70
N LEU A 36 -16.78 -31.68 20.39
CA LEU A 36 -15.62 -31.19 19.64
C LEU A 36 -15.16 -29.91 20.37
N PRO A 37 -13.86 -29.77 20.69
CA PRO A 37 -13.37 -28.53 21.26
C PRO A 37 -13.72 -27.41 20.29
N ALA A 38 -14.37 -26.36 20.80
CA ALA A 38 -14.60 -25.15 20.04
C ALA A 38 -13.26 -24.73 19.44
N LYS A 39 -13.20 -24.71 18.11
CA LYS A 39 -12.08 -24.16 17.37
C LYS A 39 -11.98 -22.73 17.87
N ASP A 40 -10.97 -22.41 18.68
CA ASP A 40 -10.72 -21.05 19.14
C ASP A 40 -10.66 -20.17 17.90
N GLU A 41 -11.76 -19.47 17.64
CA GLU A 41 -11.90 -18.63 16.48
C GLU A 41 -11.04 -17.40 16.77
N PHE A 42 -9.85 -17.39 16.19
CA PHE A 42 -8.92 -16.28 16.30
C PHE A 42 -9.68 -14.99 15.97
N SER A 43 -9.91 -14.15 16.99
CA SER A 43 -10.77 -12.97 16.89
C SER A 43 -10.00 -11.71 17.26
N TRP A 44 -10.17 -10.70 16.42
CA TRP A 44 -9.61 -9.38 16.60
C TRP A 44 -10.44 -8.56 17.60
N GLN A 45 -9.78 -7.87 18.52
CA GLN A 45 -10.35 -6.90 19.44
C GLN A 45 -9.81 -5.51 19.10
N LEU A 46 -10.70 -4.52 19.02
CA LEU A 46 -10.33 -3.13 18.75
C LEU A 46 -9.46 -2.59 19.89
N LEU A 47 -8.27 -2.10 19.55
CA LEU A 47 -7.35 -1.44 20.47
C LEU A 47 -7.42 0.08 20.32
N HIS A 48 -7.33 0.58 19.09
CA HIS A 48 -7.44 2.02 18.79
C HIS A 48 -8.34 2.25 17.58
N SER A 49 -9.05 3.37 17.59
CA SER A 49 -9.84 3.86 16.46
C SER A 49 -9.66 5.37 16.32
N GLU A 50 -9.38 5.81 15.10
CA GLU A 50 -9.38 7.21 14.72
C GLU A 50 -10.47 7.43 13.67
N ASN A 51 -11.40 8.34 13.93
CA ASN A 51 -12.52 8.68 13.04
C ASN A 51 -12.58 10.18 12.70
N PHE A 52 -11.55 10.93 13.12
CA PHE A 52 -11.34 12.35 12.93
C PHE A 52 -12.44 13.25 13.51
N SER A 53 -13.20 12.76 14.49
CA SER A 53 -14.19 13.60 15.20
C SER A 53 -13.54 14.69 16.07
N THR A 54 -12.29 14.49 16.49
CA THR A 54 -11.45 15.55 17.07
C THR A 54 -10.81 16.34 15.95
N LEU A 55 -11.12 17.64 15.87
CA LEU A 55 -10.57 18.50 14.82
C LEU A 55 -9.04 18.55 14.87
N PHE A 56 -8.44 18.25 13.73
CA PHE A 56 -6.99 18.25 13.52
C PHE A 56 -6.64 19.08 12.28
N ASP A 57 -5.64 19.95 12.40
CA ASP A 57 -5.11 20.76 11.30
C ASP A 57 -3.62 21.04 11.50
N THR A 58 -2.81 20.52 10.58
CA THR A 58 -1.33 20.63 10.64
C THR A 58 -0.82 22.02 10.31
N SER A 59 -1.65 22.90 9.72
CA SER A 59 -1.26 24.28 9.40
C SER A 59 -0.96 25.12 10.64
N ASN A 60 -1.43 24.68 11.81
CA ASN A 60 -1.21 25.33 13.10
C ASN A 60 0.15 24.99 13.75
N PHE A 61 0.93 24.09 13.15
CA PHE A 61 2.20 23.62 13.71
C PHE A 61 3.40 24.23 12.95
N PRO A 62 4.51 24.55 13.64
CA PRO A 62 5.69 25.08 12.98
C PRO A 62 6.37 24.01 12.13
N TRP A 63 7.00 24.45 11.05
CA TRP A 63 7.91 23.62 10.26
C TRP A 63 9.30 23.65 10.87
N GLU A 64 9.94 22.49 10.96
CA GLU A 64 11.31 22.32 11.45
C GLU A 64 12.22 21.97 10.27
N GLN A 65 13.36 22.62 10.14
CA GLN A 65 14.35 22.22 9.14
C GLN A 65 15.06 20.95 9.62
N ASP A 66 15.09 19.92 8.78
CA ASP A 66 15.87 18.71 9.03
C ASP A 66 17.38 19.01 8.92
N PRO A 67 18.21 18.66 9.93
CA PRO A 67 19.65 18.83 9.84
C PRO A 67 20.33 17.90 8.81
N LEU A 68 19.64 16.83 8.38
CA LEU A 68 20.14 15.84 7.39
C LEU A 68 21.46 15.17 7.81
N ASP A 69 21.59 14.90 9.11
CA ASP A 69 22.69 14.16 9.71
C ASP A 69 22.18 13.20 10.79
N ALA A 70 23.10 12.53 11.50
CA ALA A 70 22.77 11.54 12.52
C ALA A 70 22.02 12.11 13.73
N SER A 71 21.91 13.43 13.89
CA SER A 71 21.09 14.08 14.92
C SER A 71 19.63 14.24 14.52
N SER A 72 19.30 14.05 13.23
CA SER A 72 17.93 14.11 12.75
C SER A 72 17.08 13.00 13.37
N LYS A 73 15.92 13.36 13.93
CA LYS A 73 14.93 12.38 14.44
C LYS A 73 14.27 11.56 13.32
N TRP A 74 14.41 12.01 12.08
CA TRP A 74 13.96 11.29 10.89
C TRP A 74 15.06 10.43 10.27
N ASN A 75 16.27 10.44 10.84
CA ASN A 75 17.33 9.58 10.36
C ASN A 75 16.97 8.10 10.56
N ILE A 76 17.09 7.32 9.48
CA ILE A 76 16.86 5.88 9.49
C ILE A 76 18.19 5.14 9.45
N ASP A 77 18.89 5.23 8.31
CA ASP A 77 20.22 4.65 8.14
C ASP A 77 20.93 5.16 6.86
N MET A 78 21.78 4.33 6.25
CA MET A 78 22.62 4.69 5.11
C MET A 78 21.85 5.09 3.85
N PHE A 79 20.56 4.77 3.74
CA PHE A 79 19.70 5.15 2.61
C PHE A 79 18.81 6.37 2.88
N ASP A 80 18.97 7.02 4.03
CA ASP A 80 18.29 8.27 4.36
C ASP A 80 18.61 9.40 3.34
N ASP A 81 17.90 10.52 3.40
CA ASP A 81 17.91 11.59 2.41
C ASP A 81 19.31 12.14 2.10
N ASN A 82 20.20 12.18 3.08
CA ASN A 82 21.61 12.56 2.93
C ASN A 82 22.56 11.41 3.34
N GLY A 83 22.08 10.18 3.17
CA GLY A 83 22.71 8.95 3.62
C GLY A 83 24.09 8.67 3.01
N GLU A 84 24.85 7.82 3.70
CA GLU A 84 26.20 7.43 3.33
C GLU A 84 26.27 6.77 1.93
N VAL A 85 25.24 6.00 1.54
CA VAL A 85 25.19 5.34 0.23
C VAL A 85 25.31 6.36 -0.89
N TRP A 86 24.49 7.42 -0.84
CA TRP A 86 24.43 8.43 -1.90
C TRP A 86 25.75 9.18 -2.06
N LYS A 87 26.37 9.53 -0.93
CA LYS A 87 27.70 10.15 -0.88
C LYS A 87 28.76 9.26 -1.52
N ASN A 88 28.80 7.98 -1.17
CA ASN A 88 29.81 7.05 -1.68
C ASN A 88 29.63 6.71 -3.17
N ILE A 89 28.41 6.67 -3.68
CA ILE A 89 28.16 6.30 -5.07
C ILE A 89 28.17 7.48 -6.04
N SER A 90 28.07 8.73 -5.55
CA SER A 90 27.83 9.91 -6.40
C SER A 90 28.47 11.23 -5.97
N ASN A 91 29.34 11.27 -4.95
CA ASN A 91 30.07 12.49 -4.68
C ASN A 91 31.14 12.80 -5.75
N PRO A 92 31.43 14.11 -5.99
CA PRO A 92 30.89 15.28 -5.30
C PRO A 92 29.48 15.71 -5.73
N MET A 93 28.96 15.21 -6.86
CA MET A 93 27.70 15.70 -7.45
C MET A 93 26.52 15.63 -6.50
N PHE A 94 26.38 14.54 -5.73
CA PHE A 94 25.28 14.40 -4.79
C PHE A 94 25.28 15.49 -3.71
N SER A 95 26.42 15.69 -3.02
CA SER A 95 26.57 16.78 -2.06
C SER A 95 26.30 18.16 -2.67
N GLU A 96 26.73 18.41 -3.91
CA GLU A 96 26.46 19.68 -4.60
C GLU A 96 24.97 19.92 -4.85
N GLN A 97 24.20 18.88 -5.17
CA GLN A 97 22.75 19.00 -5.30
C GLN A 97 22.06 19.15 -3.94
N MET A 98 22.49 18.38 -2.93
CA MET A 98 21.94 18.49 -1.57
C MET A 98 22.19 19.88 -0.95
N ASN A 99 23.28 20.56 -1.31
CA ASN A 99 23.54 21.93 -0.87
C ASN A 99 22.50 22.95 -1.38
N LYS A 100 21.76 22.64 -2.45
CA LYS A 100 20.73 23.51 -3.06
C LYS A 100 19.32 23.25 -2.54
N VAL A 101 19.14 22.25 -1.68
CA VAL A 101 17.85 21.90 -1.07
C VAL A 101 17.93 21.98 0.44
N ARG A 102 16.81 22.31 1.05
CA ARG A 102 16.55 22.13 2.48
C ARG A 102 15.29 21.28 2.60
N ILE A 103 15.22 20.43 3.61
CA ILE A 103 14.02 19.64 3.90
C ILE A 103 13.38 20.21 5.14
N PHE A 104 12.12 20.60 5.06
CA PHE A 104 11.33 21.02 6.21
C PHE A 104 10.31 19.96 6.53
N ARG A 105 10.12 19.69 7.83
CA ARG A 105 9.33 18.59 8.32
C ARG A 105 8.40 19.00 9.47
N GLN A 106 7.32 18.25 9.62
CA GLN A 106 6.42 18.26 10.78
C GLN A 106 6.21 16.83 11.24
N SER A 107 6.22 16.63 12.56
CA SER A 107 5.88 15.36 13.22
C SER A 107 4.90 15.68 14.33
N ILE A 108 3.62 15.34 14.12
CA ILE A 108 2.52 15.81 14.96
C ILE A 108 1.72 14.60 15.46
N PRO A 109 1.81 14.26 16.76
CA PRO A 109 0.98 13.20 17.32
C PRO A 109 -0.50 13.62 17.34
N PHE A 110 -1.40 12.68 17.06
CA PHE A 110 -2.84 12.90 17.10
C PHE A 110 -3.62 11.61 17.37
N GLY A 111 -4.92 11.77 17.54
CA GLY A 111 -5.86 10.71 17.86
C GLY A 111 -5.87 10.30 19.33
N GLN A 112 -6.73 9.34 19.69
CA GLN A 112 -6.86 8.89 21.08
C GLN A 112 -5.49 8.47 21.64
N GLU A 113 -5.10 9.05 22.78
CA GLU A 113 -3.80 8.75 23.42
C GLU A 113 -2.58 9.00 22.50
N ASN A 114 -2.73 9.84 21.48
CA ASN A 114 -1.67 10.15 20.51
C ASN A 114 -1.11 8.91 19.81
N TRP A 115 -1.95 7.90 19.55
CA TRP A 115 -1.51 6.63 18.96
C TRP A 115 -1.06 6.76 17.49
N LEU A 116 -1.45 7.83 16.79
CA LEU A 116 -1.01 8.17 15.44
C LEU A 116 -0.08 9.38 15.43
N THR A 117 0.77 9.46 14.40
CA THR A 117 1.56 10.64 14.07
C THR A 117 1.36 11.02 12.61
N ALA A 118 1.09 12.30 12.35
CA ALA A 118 1.16 12.88 11.02
C ALA A 118 2.60 13.32 10.75
N GLU A 119 3.20 12.79 9.69
CA GLU A 119 4.54 13.14 9.22
C GLU A 119 4.43 13.82 7.87
N LEU A 120 4.88 15.06 7.80
CA LEU A 120 4.83 15.87 6.58
C LEU A 120 6.22 16.40 6.30
N ALA A 121 6.56 16.51 5.01
CA ALA A 121 7.83 17.04 4.61
C ALA A 121 7.75 17.71 3.23
N TYR A 122 8.56 18.73 2.99
CA TYR A 122 8.71 19.33 1.67
C TYR A 122 10.14 19.79 1.42
N LEU A 123 10.51 19.81 0.14
CA LEU A 123 11.77 20.36 -0.35
C LEU A 123 11.65 21.86 -0.56
N ASP A 124 12.56 22.60 0.05
CA ASP A 124 12.77 24.02 -0.19
C ASP A 124 14.04 24.22 -1.01
N TYR A 125 13.89 24.76 -2.23
CA TYR A 125 15.03 25.01 -3.11
C TYR A 125 15.57 26.41 -2.85
N VAL A 126 16.91 26.55 -2.82
CA VAL A 126 17.58 27.84 -2.60
C VAL A 126 17.16 28.91 -3.63
N ASP A 127 16.79 28.50 -4.84
CA ASP A 127 16.34 29.37 -5.93
C ASP A 127 14.81 29.37 -6.16
N ASN A 128 14.05 28.55 -5.40
CA ASN A 128 12.61 28.39 -5.58
C ASN A 128 11.93 27.88 -4.30
N HIS A 129 11.38 28.80 -3.53
CA HIS A 129 10.65 28.47 -2.31
C HIS A 129 9.21 28.04 -2.64
N PRO A 130 8.77 26.82 -2.26
CA PRO A 130 7.42 26.36 -2.55
C PRO A 130 6.39 27.18 -1.76
N THR A 131 5.39 27.69 -2.48
CA THR A 131 4.30 28.49 -1.90
C THR A 131 3.19 27.62 -1.30
N SER A 132 3.09 26.36 -1.73
CA SER A 132 2.09 25.40 -1.27
C SER A 132 2.80 24.22 -0.61
N LYS A 133 2.41 23.92 0.64
CA LYS A 133 3.03 22.88 1.46
C LYS A 133 2.04 21.74 1.71
N PRO A 134 2.52 20.52 1.97
CA PRO A 134 1.64 19.44 2.39
C PRO A 134 0.88 19.81 3.67
N ARG A 135 -0.35 19.33 3.79
CA ARG A 135 -1.18 19.55 4.98
C ARG A 135 -2.13 18.40 5.21
N MET A 136 -2.55 18.24 6.46
CA MET A 136 -3.67 17.38 6.82
C MET A 136 -4.69 18.19 7.63
N THR A 137 -5.95 18.09 7.24
CA THR A 137 -7.03 18.84 7.87
C THR A 137 -8.29 17.98 7.98
N THR A 138 -8.93 18.03 9.13
CA THR A 138 -10.22 17.38 9.36
C THR A 138 -11.32 18.11 8.61
N ILE A 139 -12.20 17.37 7.95
CA ILE A 139 -13.40 17.88 7.28
C ILE A 139 -14.64 17.12 7.75
N GLN A 140 -15.80 17.75 7.60
CA GLN A 140 -17.08 17.06 7.70
C GLN A 140 -17.45 16.47 6.34
N LEU A 141 -17.76 15.17 6.33
CA LEU A 141 -18.24 14.44 5.17
C LEU A 141 -19.74 14.69 4.96
N ALA A 142 -20.24 14.43 3.75
CA ALA A 142 -21.65 14.65 3.40
C ALA A 142 -22.65 13.89 4.31
N ASN A 143 -22.23 12.77 4.90
CA ASN A 143 -23.04 11.97 5.83
C ASN A 143 -22.91 12.41 7.31
N GLN A 144 -22.42 13.62 7.56
CA GLN A 144 -22.16 14.20 8.90
C GLN A 144 -21.07 13.48 9.72
N GLN A 145 -20.40 12.46 9.17
CA GLN A 145 -19.18 11.91 9.76
C GLN A 145 -18.00 12.85 9.49
N TYR A 146 -16.88 12.59 10.15
CA TYR A 146 -15.63 13.29 9.89
C TYR A 146 -14.69 12.44 9.05
N GLY A 147 -13.74 13.11 8.40
CA GLY A 147 -12.64 12.49 7.68
C GLY A 147 -11.44 13.44 7.65
N LEU A 148 -10.28 12.91 7.30
CA LEU A 148 -9.06 13.68 7.13
C LEU A 148 -8.75 13.86 5.65
N VAL A 149 -8.65 15.11 5.22
CA VAL A 149 -8.02 15.45 3.94
C VAL A 149 -6.52 15.40 4.14
N LEU A 150 -5.85 14.52 3.40
CA LEU A 150 -4.39 14.54 3.22
C LEU A 150 -4.11 15.19 1.87
N GLN A 151 -3.35 16.27 1.86
CA GLN A 151 -3.04 17.02 0.65
C GLN A 151 -1.53 17.18 0.47
N VAL A 152 -1.05 16.77 -0.69
CA VAL A 152 0.31 17.00 -1.18
C VAL A 152 0.21 17.82 -2.47
N PRO A 153 0.26 19.15 -2.38
CA PRO A 153 -0.04 20.02 -3.51
C PRO A 153 1.06 20.05 -4.59
N ARG A 154 2.23 19.47 -4.31
CA ARG A 154 3.40 19.43 -5.21
C ARG A 154 4.17 18.13 -5.03
N TRP A 155 4.75 17.63 -6.11
CA TRP A 155 5.57 16.41 -6.17
C TRP A 155 6.83 16.38 -5.29
N ASP A 156 7.25 17.55 -4.82
CA ASP A 156 8.45 17.78 -4.02
C ASP A 156 8.15 17.86 -2.51
N GLY A 157 7.01 17.31 -2.10
CA GLY A 157 6.66 17.08 -0.71
C GLY A 157 5.98 15.74 -0.55
N GLY A 158 5.76 15.36 0.71
CA GLY A 158 5.06 14.13 1.07
C GLY A 158 4.33 14.30 2.39
N ALA A 159 3.35 13.45 2.61
CA ALA A 159 2.55 13.43 3.83
C ALA A 159 2.09 12.00 4.10
N ILE A 160 2.37 11.49 5.29
CA ILE A 160 1.93 10.16 5.72
C ILE A 160 1.36 10.19 7.13
N ILE A 161 0.45 9.26 7.40
CA ILE A 161 0.03 8.88 8.74
C ILE A 161 0.74 7.57 9.08
N ARG A 162 1.32 7.52 10.29
CA ARG A 162 1.95 6.33 10.85
C ARG A 162 1.50 6.10 12.30
N PRO A 163 1.70 4.93 12.90
CA PRO A 163 1.54 4.78 14.33
C PRO A 163 2.67 5.52 15.07
N THR A 164 2.37 6.04 16.26
CA THR A 164 3.35 6.72 17.12
C THR A 164 4.36 5.75 17.70
N LYS A 165 3.94 4.50 17.95
CA LYS A 165 4.77 3.39 18.43
C LYS A 165 4.76 2.26 17.40
N PRO A 166 5.80 1.42 17.35
CA PRO A 166 5.76 0.15 16.61
C PRO A 166 4.49 -0.66 16.88
N LEU A 167 4.03 -1.37 15.86
CA LEU A 167 2.88 -2.25 15.98
C LEU A 167 3.19 -3.46 16.89
N PRO A 168 2.17 -4.04 17.55
CA PRO A 168 2.33 -5.27 18.32
C PRO A 168 2.83 -6.47 17.49
N ALA A 169 3.16 -7.58 18.15
CA ALA A 169 3.61 -8.80 17.49
C ALA A 169 2.56 -9.43 16.56
N GLU A 170 1.28 -9.31 16.93
CA GLU A 170 0.12 -9.73 16.15
C GLU A 170 -0.87 -8.57 16.11
N TYR A 171 -1.34 -8.19 14.93
CA TYR A 171 -2.24 -7.05 14.75
C TYR A 171 -3.09 -7.17 13.51
N ARG A 172 -4.17 -6.38 13.46
CA ARG A 172 -4.85 -5.99 12.23
C ARG A 172 -4.94 -4.47 12.19
N VAL A 173 -4.51 -3.86 11.11
CA VAL A 173 -4.71 -2.44 10.82
C VAL A 173 -5.71 -2.32 9.69
N GLU A 174 -6.65 -1.39 9.81
CA GLU A 174 -7.62 -1.04 8.78
C GLU A 174 -7.54 0.45 8.46
N MET A 175 -7.72 0.81 7.18
CA MET A 175 -7.88 2.18 6.70
C MET A 175 -9.03 2.26 5.71
N ARG A 176 -9.92 3.24 5.87
CA ARG A 176 -11.02 3.49 4.93
C ARG A 176 -10.81 4.75 4.10
N LEU A 177 -10.80 4.59 2.78
CA LEU A 177 -10.65 5.65 1.78
C LEU A 177 -12.01 6.14 1.29
N ARG A 178 -12.18 7.47 1.20
CA ARG A 178 -13.41 8.16 0.74
C ARG A 178 -13.22 9.14 -0.40
N ALA A 179 -12.00 9.48 -0.76
CA ALA A 179 -11.69 10.19 -2.00
C ALA A 179 -10.22 9.97 -2.34
N ILE A 180 -9.87 10.00 -3.63
CA ILE A 180 -8.49 9.95 -4.07
C ILE A 180 -8.28 10.70 -5.39
N ASN A 181 -7.26 11.54 -5.41
CA ASN A 181 -6.85 12.38 -6.52
C ASN A 181 -5.32 12.43 -6.63
N PHE A 182 -4.69 11.26 -6.54
CA PHE A 182 -3.26 11.06 -6.75
C PHE A 182 -2.96 10.47 -8.13
N GLY A 183 -3.82 10.72 -9.13
CA GLY A 183 -3.64 10.21 -10.51
C GLY A 183 -4.59 9.08 -10.90
N GLY A 184 -4.20 8.37 -11.97
CA GLY A 184 -5.05 7.43 -12.71
C GLY A 184 -6.09 8.15 -13.58
N LYS A 185 -6.86 7.40 -14.38
CA LYS A 185 -7.87 8.00 -15.25
C LYS A 185 -9.09 8.46 -14.44
N ARG A 186 -9.76 9.52 -14.89
CA ARG A 186 -11.11 9.90 -14.47
C ARG A 186 -12.01 9.86 -15.69
N TYR A 187 -13.11 9.10 -15.62
CA TYR A 187 -14.03 8.90 -16.75
C TYR A 187 -13.29 8.49 -18.05
N GLY A 188 -12.28 7.64 -17.92
CA GLY A 188 -11.46 7.13 -19.03
C GLY A 188 -10.36 8.06 -19.54
N LYS A 189 -10.20 9.27 -18.99
CA LYS A 189 -9.18 10.24 -19.41
C LYS A 189 -8.12 10.48 -18.34
N LEU A 190 -6.88 10.70 -18.77
CA LEU A 190 -5.79 11.14 -17.89
C LEU A 190 -5.87 12.61 -17.52
N GLU A 191 -6.52 13.38 -18.39
CA GLU A 191 -6.74 14.81 -18.24
C GLU A 191 -8.11 15.05 -17.61
N TYR A 192 -8.10 15.73 -16.48
CA TYR A 192 -9.30 16.12 -15.73
C TYR A 192 -8.93 17.29 -14.82
N ASP A 193 -9.86 18.20 -14.56
CA ASP A 193 -9.69 19.31 -13.61
C ASP A 193 -8.40 20.15 -13.79
N GLY A 194 -7.95 20.34 -15.04
CA GLY A 194 -6.71 21.06 -15.36
C GLY A 194 -5.42 20.29 -15.00
N LYS A 195 -5.53 19.00 -14.69
CA LYS A 195 -4.44 18.10 -14.33
C LYS A 195 -4.18 17.06 -15.43
N TYR A 196 -2.98 16.47 -15.43
CA TYR A 196 -2.64 15.24 -16.14
C TYR A 196 -2.13 14.21 -15.15
N ASN A 197 -2.79 13.06 -15.04
CA ASN A 197 -2.44 12.00 -14.08
C ASN A 197 -2.29 12.54 -12.63
N GLY A 198 -3.19 13.46 -12.23
CA GLY A 198 -3.19 14.08 -10.89
C GLY A 198 -2.28 15.30 -10.74
N TYR A 199 -1.30 15.49 -11.64
CA TYR A 199 -0.40 16.65 -11.62
C TYR A 199 -1.03 17.86 -12.27
N LEU A 200 -0.90 19.03 -11.64
CA LEU A 200 -1.20 20.31 -12.28
C LEU A 200 -0.37 20.49 -13.56
N GLN A 201 -1.01 20.99 -14.63
CA GLN A 201 -0.37 21.29 -15.91
C GLN A 201 0.24 22.70 -15.93
N ASP A 202 1.19 22.94 -15.02
CA ASP A 202 1.98 24.16 -14.98
C ASP A 202 3.27 24.05 -15.84
N LYS A 203 4.05 25.14 -15.90
CA LYS A 203 5.33 25.17 -16.62
C LYS A 203 6.50 24.63 -15.79
N GLU A 204 6.26 24.17 -14.57
CA GLU A 204 7.32 23.75 -13.67
C GLU A 204 7.85 22.37 -14.06
N CYS A 205 9.16 22.17 -13.90
CA CYS A 205 9.76 20.87 -14.16
C CYS A 205 9.57 19.95 -12.94
N LYS A 206 8.65 19.00 -13.06
CA LYS A 206 8.35 18.01 -12.02
C LYS A 206 9.24 16.79 -12.18
N THR A 207 10.23 16.62 -11.31
CA THR A 207 11.27 15.60 -11.50
C THR A 207 11.60 14.84 -10.22
N ALA A 208 12.20 13.65 -10.39
CA ALA A 208 12.73 12.82 -9.30
C ALA A 208 14.01 13.39 -8.66
N TYR A 209 14.27 14.69 -8.77
CA TYR A 209 15.45 15.32 -8.19
C TYR A 209 15.38 15.37 -6.65
N PRO A 210 16.50 15.22 -5.91
CA PRO A 210 17.84 14.83 -6.37
C PRO A 210 18.13 13.32 -6.30
N TRP A 211 17.16 12.51 -5.86
CA TRP A 211 17.37 11.09 -5.56
C TRP A 211 17.00 10.17 -6.73
N LEU A 212 18.02 9.58 -7.36
CA LEU A 212 17.86 8.43 -8.25
C LEU A 212 18.49 7.19 -7.63
N SER A 213 18.09 6.02 -8.10
CA SER A 213 18.61 4.75 -7.60
C SER A 213 20.11 4.55 -7.84
N ASN A 214 20.68 5.22 -8.84
CA ASN A 214 22.11 5.27 -9.12
C ASN A 214 22.81 6.54 -8.59
N GLY A 215 22.13 7.32 -7.74
CA GLY A 215 22.60 8.57 -7.14
C GLY A 215 22.34 9.79 -8.00
N SER A 216 23.29 10.72 -8.14
CA SER A 216 23.09 11.98 -8.86
C SER A 216 23.61 11.95 -10.30
N LEU A 217 23.06 12.82 -11.14
CA LEU A 217 23.48 13.00 -12.53
C LEU A 217 24.63 14.03 -12.65
N ILE A 218 25.65 13.73 -13.46
CA ILE A 218 26.81 14.59 -13.70
C ILE A 218 26.42 15.77 -14.61
N GLY A 219 26.73 17.00 -14.18
CA GLY A 219 26.55 18.21 -14.99
C GLY A 219 25.09 18.53 -15.34
N LYS A 220 24.14 18.00 -14.56
CA LYS A 220 22.71 18.14 -14.79
C LYS A 220 22.05 19.09 -13.79
N THR A 221 21.04 19.80 -14.27
CA THR A 221 20.14 20.66 -13.49
C THR A 221 18.93 19.88 -13.00
N ARG A 222 18.12 20.47 -12.11
CA ARG A 222 16.88 19.86 -11.59
C ARG A 222 15.94 19.39 -12.71
N CYS A 223 15.81 20.18 -13.78
CA CYS A 223 14.89 19.88 -14.88
C CYS A 223 15.42 18.82 -15.86
N ASP A 224 16.69 18.41 -15.74
CA ASP A 224 17.24 17.29 -16.51
C ASP A 224 16.96 15.92 -15.88
N TYR A 225 16.44 15.90 -14.65
CA TYR A 225 16.08 14.65 -13.96
C TYR A 225 14.81 14.06 -14.56
N HIS A 226 14.59 12.79 -14.24
CA HIS A 226 13.44 12.02 -14.70
C HIS A 226 12.11 12.72 -14.40
N ASP A 227 11.29 12.92 -15.43
CA ASP A 227 9.97 13.55 -15.34
C ASP A 227 8.95 12.58 -14.71
N VAL A 228 8.38 12.99 -13.58
CA VAL A 228 7.48 12.16 -12.78
C VAL A 228 6.01 12.29 -13.17
N ARG A 229 5.64 13.18 -14.10
CA ARG A 229 4.22 13.45 -14.44
C ARG A 229 3.46 12.23 -15.00
N LYS A 230 4.19 11.20 -15.45
CA LYS A 230 3.61 9.93 -15.90
C LYS A 230 3.54 8.87 -14.80
N GLU A 231 3.88 9.20 -13.57
CA GLU A 231 3.96 8.27 -12.43
C GLU A 231 3.43 8.97 -11.20
N ASN A 232 2.21 8.65 -10.81
CA ASN A 232 1.63 9.16 -9.58
C ASN A 232 1.18 7.98 -8.71
N GLY A 233 0.81 8.20 -7.46
CA GLY A 233 0.45 7.10 -6.59
C GLY A 233 0.07 7.48 -5.19
N PHE A 234 -0.37 6.48 -4.43
CA PHE A 234 -0.79 6.63 -3.04
C PHE A 234 -0.64 5.31 -2.30
N TYR A 235 -0.04 5.33 -1.12
CA TYR A 235 0.11 4.15 -0.28
C TYR A 235 -1.14 4.05 0.61
N TYR A 236 -2.04 3.13 0.25
CA TYR A 236 -3.27 2.93 1.01
C TYR A 236 -2.97 2.38 2.40
N LEU A 237 -2.14 1.34 2.47
CA LEU A 237 -1.67 0.77 3.73
C LEU A 237 -0.44 -0.11 3.48
N THR A 238 0.73 0.33 3.92
CA THR A 238 2.00 -0.38 3.68
C THR A 238 2.74 -0.58 4.99
N ILE A 239 3.35 -1.75 5.18
CA ILE A 239 4.15 -2.07 6.36
C ILE A 239 5.62 -1.88 6.04
N LEU A 240 6.30 -1.07 6.86
CA LEU A 240 7.75 -0.82 6.82
C LEU A 240 8.47 -1.57 7.95
N ASP A 241 9.80 -1.62 7.84
CA ASP A 241 10.73 -2.38 8.70
C ASP A 241 11.41 -1.56 9.81
N HIS A 242 10.87 -0.38 10.13
CA HIS A 242 11.41 0.51 11.16
C HIS A 242 10.31 1.31 11.88
N ALA A 243 10.66 1.85 13.04
CA ALA A 243 9.70 2.42 13.99
C ALA A 243 9.18 3.82 13.62
N ASN A 244 9.97 4.61 12.90
CA ASN A 244 9.80 6.05 12.71
C ASN A 244 9.68 6.45 11.22
N PRO A 245 8.77 5.89 10.43
CA PRO A 245 8.64 6.29 9.03
C PRO A 245 8.23 7.75 8.87
N ALA A 246 8.79 8.40 7.86
CA ALA A 246 8.45 9.75 7.42
C ALA A 246 8.62 9.82 5.91
N PRO A 247 8.15 10.89 5.24
CA PRO A 247 8.42 11.05 3.82
C PRO A 247 9.93 11.19 3.57
N HIS A 248 10.47 10.47 2.59
CA HIS A 248 11.89 10.49 2.21
C HIS A 248 12.03 10.46 0.69
N GLY A 249 13.25 10.60 0.19
CA GLY A 249 13.55 10.33 -1.21
C GLY A 249 13.10 8.92 -1.62
N ASN A 250 12.46 8.82 -2.79
CA ASN A 250 11.83 7.58 -3.30
C ASN A 250 12.66 6.29 -3.09
N PRO A 251 13.98 6.26 -3.36
CA PRO A 251 14.76 5.03 -3.19
C PRO A 251 14.81 4.49 -1.75
N GLY A 252 14.80 5.35 -0.74
CA GLY A 252 14.92 4.96 0.67
C GLY A 252 13.72 4.15 1.14
N ILE A 253 12.51 4.66 0.85
CA ILE A 253 11.24 3.97 1.19
C ILE A 253 11.16 2.61 0.51
N HIS A 254 11.59 2.51 -0.74
CA HIS A 254 11.51 1.28 -1.52
C HIS A 254 12.26 0.09 -0.92
N PHE A 255 13.34 0.34 -0.16
CA PHE A 255 14.17 -0.66 0.50
C PHE A 255 13.59 -1.15 1.84
N ARG A 256 12.57 -0.47 2.38
CA ARG A 256 12.05 -0.67 3.75
C ARG A 256 10.73 -1.42 3.82
N ARG A 257 10.14 -1.76 2.67
CA ARG A 257 8.78 -2.31 2.59
C ARG A 257 8.78 -3.81 2.86
N LYS A 258 7.84 -4.28 3.69
CA LYS A 258 7.54 -5.70 3.90
C LYS A 258 6.30 -6.13 3.13
N VAL A 259 5.25 -5.30 3.20
CA VAL A 259 3.93 -5.53 2.61
C VAL A 259 3.43 -4.23 2.03
N VAL A 260 2.89 -4.26 0.81
CA VAL A 260 2.42 -3.06 0.09
C VAL A 260 0.97 -3.22 -0.35
N LEU A 261 0.10 -2.33 0.12
CA LEU A 261 -1.15 -1.97 -0.54
C LEU A 261 -1.03 -0.53 -1.02
N ASP A 262 -0.79 -0.34 -2.32
CA ASP A 262 -0.65 0.98 -2.93
C ASP A 262 -1.37 1.06 -4.28
N GLY A 263 -1.54 2.29 -4.75
CA GLY A 263 -1.84 2.60 -6.14
C GLY A 263 -0.60 3.19 -6.78
N TYR A 264 -0.19 2.64 -7.93
CA TYR A 264 0.91 3.18 -8.71
C TYR A 264 0.47 3.37 -10.17
N TYR A 265 0.18 4.62 -10.51
CA TYR A 265 -0.52 5.00 -11.72
C TYR A 265 0.48 5.46 -12.79
N SER A 266 1.20 4.49 -13.33
CA SER A 266 2.26 4.71 -14.30
C SER A 266 1.78 4.61 -15.75
N PHE A 267 2.20 5.59 -16.55
CA PHE A 267 2.05 5.68 -18.00
C PHE A 267 3.41 5.72 -18.70
N GLN A 268 4.47 5.30 -17.99
CA GLN A 268 5.80 5.23 -18.57
C GLN A 268 5.91 4.09 -19.57
N SER A 269 6.81 4.23 -20.54
CA SER A 269 7.04 3.19 -21.56
C SER A 269 7.44 1.84 -20.96
N TRP A 270 8.18 1.84 -19.84
CA TRP A 270 8.58 0.62 -19.14
C TRP A 270 7.40 -0.08 -18.43
N SER A 271 6.33 0.64 -18.09
CA SER A 271 5.15 0.07 -17.42
C SER A 271 4.21 -0.67 -18.37
N LYS A 272 4.49 -0.67 -19.69
CA LYS A 272 3.67 -1.37 -20.71
C LYS A 272 3.54 -2.87 -20.49
N LYS A 273 4.51 -3.46 -19.78
CA LYS A 273 4.53 -4.88 -19.44
C LYS A 273 3.99 -5.18 -18.04
N ASN A 274 3.43 -4.19 -17.36
CA ASN A 274 2.62 -4.40 -16.17
C ASN A 274 1.25 -4.97 -16.58
N ALA A 275 0.65 -5.73 -15.68
CA ALA A 275 -0.65 -6.36 -15.87
C ALA A 275 -1.60 -6.05 -14.74
N VAL A 276 -2.89 -6.23 -15.00
CA VAL A 276 -3.96 -6.11 -14.01
C VAL A 276 -4.74 -7.41 -14.02
N CYS A 277 -5.00 -7.95 -12.83
CA CYS A 277 -5.92 -9.06 -12.68
C CYS A 277 -7.36 -8.57 -12.83
N ASN A 278 -8.14 -9.26 -13.67
CA ASN A 278 -9.60 -9.19 -13.65
C ASN A 278 -10.13 -10.29 -12.69
N PRO A 279 -10.59 -9.94 -11.48
CA PRO A 279 -10.97 -10.94 -10.48
C PRO A 279 -12.18 -11.80 -10.87
N LYS A 280 -13.02 -11.31 -11.78
CA LYS A 280 -14.23 -12.00 -12.26
C LYS A 280 -13.90 -13.04 -13.32
N SER A 281 -13.08 -12.68 -14.32
CA SER A 281 -12.66 -13.62 -15.37
C SER A 281 -11.45 -14.47 -14.98
N LYS A 282 -10.75 -14.11 -13.90
CA LYS A 282 -9.51 -14.76 -13.44
C LYS A 282 -8.38 -14.67 -14.48
N ALA A 283 -8.41 -13.64 -15.34
CA ALA A 283 -7.42 -13.41 -16.39
C ALA A 283 -6.66 -12.11 -16.16
N LEU A 284 -5.36 -12.14 -16.48
CA LEU A 284 -4.53 -10.94 -16.57
C LEU A 284 -4.82 -10.21 -17.89
N TYR A 285 -4.72 -8.89 -17.87
CA TYR A 285 -4.77 -8.06 -19.07
C TYR A 285 -3.83 -6.84 -18.92
N PRO A 286 -3.40 -6.18 -20.01
CA PRO A 286 -2.38 -5.13 -19.96
C PRO A 286 -2.80 -3.90 -19.14
N LEU A 287 -1.87 -3.32 -18.38
CA LEU A 287 -2.11 -2.08 -17.61
C LEU A 287 -2.67 -0.95 -18.48
N PHE A 288 -2.20 -0.81 -19.72
CA PHE A 288 -2.60 0.30 -20.59
C PHE A 288 -4.07 0.24 -21.05
N GLU A 289 -4.70 -0.94 -20.97
CA GLU A 289 -6.12 -1.14 -21.21
C GLU A 289 -6.99 -0.87 -19.96
N SER A 290 -6.36 -0.71 -18.80
CA SER A 290 -7.03 -0.46 -17.52
C SER A 290 -7.42 1.01 -17.31
N SER A 291 -8.15 1.29 -16.21
CA SER A 291 -8.38 2.64 -15.69
C SER A 291 -7.12 3.29 -15.12
N HIS A 292 -6.06 2.51 -14.91
CA HIS A 292 -4.85 2.86 -14.16
C HIS A 292 -5.11 3.21 -12.69
N ASN A 293 -6.34 3.17 -12.19
CA ASN A 293 -6.64 3.28 -10.76
C ASN A 293 -6.47 1.90 -10.10
N VAL A 294 -5.29 1.32 -10.28
CA VAL A 294 -5.00 -0.06 -9.86
C VAL A 294 -4.65 -0.14 -8.38
N VAL A 295 -4.87 -1.31 -7.78
CA VAL A 295 -4.37 -1.65 -6.44
C VAL A 295 -3.31 -2.72 -6.58
N ASN A 296 -2.09 -2.43 -6.15
CA ASN A 296 -1.06 -3.43 -5.99
C ASN A 296 -1.17 -4.02 -4.58
N ALA A 297 -1.16 -5.34 -4.48
CA ALA A 297 -1.18 -6.07 -3.23
C ALA A 297 0.04 -7.01 -3.22
N ILE A 298 1.16 -6.51 -2.67
CA ILE A 298 2.49 -7.10 -2.87
C ILE A 298 3.08 -7.54 -1.54
N PHE A 299 3.61 -8.76 -1.51
CA PHE A 299 4.54 -9.20 -0.48
C PHE A 299 5.97 -9.02 -0.99
N ILE A 300 6.80 -8.34 -0.20
CA ILE A 300 8.18 -8.02 -0.59
C ILE A 300 9.10 -9.17 -0.21
N LEU A 301 9.85 -9.70 -1.17
CA LEU A 301 10.69 -10.87 -0.99
C LEU A 301 12.09 -10.50 -0.51
N GLY A 302 12.53 -11.16 0.56
CA GLY A 302 13.83 -10.91 1.19
C GLY A 302 14.98 -11.75 0.64
N ASP A 303 14.71 -12.78 -0.17
CA ASP A 303 15.73 -13.61 -0.79
C ASP A 303 16.37 -12.97 -2.03
N ARG A 304 15.86 -11.84 -2.53
CA ARG A 304 16.32 -11.26 -3.80
C ARG A 304 16.14 -9.76 -3.92
N PHE A 305 17.04 -9.13 -4.66
CA PHE A 305 17.06 -7.71 -4.95
C PHE A 305 17.15 -7.45 -6.46
N LYS A 306 16.43 -6.44 -6.94
CA LYS A 306 16.37 -6.02 -8.34
C LYS A 306 17.66 -5.31 -8.75
N LYS A 307 18.47 -5.99 -9.55
CA LYS A 307 19.74 -5.47 -10.08
C LYS A 307 19.59 -4.15 -10.84
N GLY A 308 18.52 -4.01 -11.64
CA GLY A 308 18.25 -2.81 -12.44
C GLY A 308 18.01 -1.54 -11.63
N ASN A 309 17.68 -1.68 -10.34
CA ASN A 309 17.43 -0.57 -9.43
C ASN A 309 18.56 -0.38 -8.40
N ASN A 310 19.79 -0.74 -8.78
CA ASN A 310 20.96 -0.68 -7.89
C ASN A 310 20.75 -1.46 -6.57
N TYR A 311 19.98 -2.56 -6.63
CA TYR A 311 19.60 -3.37 -5.47
C TYR A 311 18.88 -2.61 -4.35
N LEU A 312 18.17 -1.52 -4.68
CA LEU A 312 17.36 -0.74 -3.74
C LEU A 312 15.91 -1.25 -3.65
N ASN A 313 15.50 -2.07 -4.61
CA ASN A 313 14.20 -2.73 -4.61
C ASN A 313 14.40 -4.23 -4.42
N ASN A 314 13.58 -4.82 -3.57
CA ASN A 314 13.44 -6.27 -3.41
C ASN A 314 12.60 -6.88 -4.53
N GLY A 315 12.62 -8.20 -4.64
CA GLY A 315 11.66 -8.92 -5.48
C GLY A 315 10.24 -8.86 -4.95
N TYR A 316 9.26 -9.09 -5.81
CA TYR A 316 7.84 -9.05 -5.50
C TYR A 316 7.19 -10.43 -5.64
N ALA A 317 6.27 -10.71 -4.74
CA ALA A 317 5.30 -11.79 -4.86
C ALA A 317 3.89 -11.19 -4.91
N PHE A 318 3.16 -11.51 -5.98
CA PHE A 318 1.80 -11.07 -6.24
C PHE A 318 0.87 -12.25 -6.03
N LYS A 319 -0.03 -12.15 -5.05
CA LYS A 319 -1.09 -13.15 -4.84
C LYS A 319 -2.42 -12.51 -5.19
N THR A 320 -3.00 -12.94 -6.29
CA THR A 320 -4.20 -12.34 -6.87
C THR A 320 -5.24 -13.41 -7.17
N GLU A 321 -6.47 -13.00 -7.45
CA GLU A 321 -7.51 -13.90 -7.95
C GLU A 321 -7.13 -14.57 -9.29
N CYS A 322 -6.20 -14.00 -10.05
CA CYS A 322 -5.74 -14.56 -11.32
C CYS A 322 -4.58 -15.55 -11.15
N GLY A 323 -4.10 -15.76 -9.92
CA GLY A 323 -3.00 -16.65 -9.60
C GLY A 323 -1.93 -16.00 -8.72
N ASN A 324 -0.92 -16.82 -8.41
CA ASN A 324 0.28 -16.42 -7.68
C ASN A 324 1.42 -16.23 -8.67
N PHE A 325 2.10 -15.10 -8.57
CA PHE A 325 3.18 -14.72 -9.47
C PHE A 325 4.35 -14.16 -8.67
N GLU A 326 5.53 -14.37 -9.20
CA GLU A 326 6.75 -13.78 -8.68
C GLU A 326 7.55 -13.14 -9.82
N ASP A 327 8.31 -12.07 -9.54
CA ASP A 327 9.20 -11.44 -10.54
C ASP A 327 10.15 -12.43 -11.28
N THR A 328 10.46 -13.60 -10.70
CA THR A 328 11.25 -14.65 -11.37
C THR A 328 10.47 -15.45 -12.41
N ASP A 329 9.16 -15.64 -12.20
CA ASP A 329 8.26 -16.35 -13.11
C ASP A 329 7.95 -15.50 -14.35
N LEU A 330 8.07 -14.18 -14.18
CA LEU A 330 7.94 -13.14 -15.20
C LEU A 330 9.15 -13.07 -16.14
N ALA A 331 10.33 -13.47 -15.66
CA ALA A 331 11.54 -13.53 -16.46
C ALA A 331 11.67 -14.85 -17.27
N GLY A 332 10.78 -15.83 -17.08
CA GLY A 332 10.79 -17.00 -17.95
C GLY A 332 9.92 -18.19 -17.55
N ASN A 333 8.57 -18.09 -17.59
CA ASN A 333 7.65 -19.12 -18.14
C ASN A 333 6.21 -19.18 -17.58
N LEU A 334 5.61 -18.14 -16.98
CA LEU A 334 4.21 -18.27 -16.50
C LEU A 334 3.20 -17.26 -17.04
N ILE A 335 3.65 -16.20 -17.71
CA ILE A 335 2.75 -15.32 -18.46
C ILE A 335 2.87 -15.65 -19.93
N LYS A 336 1.76 -16.04 -20.56
CA LYS A 336 1.64 -16.40 -21.99
C LYS A 336 2.73 -15.69 -22.82
N ASN A 337 3.73 -16.44 -23.26
CA ASN A 337 4.76 -15.97 -24.20
C ASN A 337 5.58 -14.71 -23.80
N GLY A 338 5.70 -14.38 -22.51
CA GLY A 338 6.45 -13.18 -22.06
C GLY A 338 5.69 -11.86 -22.25
N GLU A 339 4.36 -11.91 -22.32
CA GLU A 339 3.48 -10.75 -22.52
C GLU A 339 3.58 -9.70 -21.39
N PHE A 340 3.74 -10.16 -20.15
CA PHE A 340 3.92 -9.30 -18.98
C PHE A 340 5.18 -9.73 -18.21
N ASP A 341 6.02 -8.76 -17.85
CA ASP A 341 7.23 -8.96 -17.04
C ASP A 341 7.40 -7.94 -15.89
N GLY A 342 6.35 -7.14 -15.63
CA GLY A 342 6.35 -6.06 -14.66
C GLY A 342 5.46 -6.29 -13.44
N ILE A 343 4.93 -5.21 -12.88
CA ILE A 343 4.03 -5.25 -11.72
C ILE A 343 2.69 -5.89 -12.13
N ILE A 344 2.16 -6.78 -11.27
CA ILE A 344 0.81 -7.31 -11.41
C ILE A 344 -0.07 -6.69 -10.32
N SER A 345 -1.06 -5.91 -10.73
CA SER A 345 -2.05 -5.33 -9.84
C SER A 345 -3.22 -6.29 -9.61
N SER A 346 -3.79 -6.28 -8.41
CA SER A 346 -4.80 -7.24 -7.99
C SER A 346 -6.23 -6.85 -8.40
N ALA A 347 -6.51 -5.55 -8.49
CA ALA A 347 -7.83 -5.01 -8.84
C ALA A 347 -7.72 -3.55 -9.33
N GLU A 348 -8.85 -2.98 -9.75
CA GLU A 348 -9.01 -1.55 -10.06
C GLU A 348 -10.08 -0.93 -9.18
N LEU A 349 -9.72 0.19 -8.55
CA LEU A 349 -10.66 1.12 -7.93
C LEU A 349 -11.47 1.86 -8.99
N GLN A 350 -12.58 2.43 -8.54
CA GLN A 350 -13.44 3.33 -9.30
C GLN A 350 -13.56 4.64 -8.51
N PRO A 351 -12.59 5.58 -8.65
CA PRO A 351 -12.63 6.86 -7.94
C PRO A 351 -13.92 7.66 -8.15
N GLU A 352 -14.62 7.43 -9.27
CA GLU A 352 -15.91 8.06 -9.59
C GLU A 352 -17.06 7.64 -8.67
N LEU A 353 -16.90 6.55 -7.91
CA LEU A 353 -17.88 6.12 -6.90
C LEU A 353 -17.65 6.79 -5.55
N LEU A 354 -16.56 7.55 -5.40
CA LEU A 354 -16.22 8.26 -4.17
C LEU A 354 -16.81 9.68 -4.24
N PRO A 355 -17.38 10.21 -3.14
CA PRO A 355 -17.37 9.67 -1.77
C PRO A 355 -18.59 8.82 -1.38
N GLU A 356 -19.53 8.53 -2.29
CA GLU A 356 -20.75 7.76 -1.99
C GLU A 356 -20.45 6.32 -1.57
N LYS A 357 -19.39 5.75 -2.13
CA LYS A 357 -18.77 4.48 -1.74
C LYS A 357 -17.48 4.72 -0.95
N SER A 358 -16.90 3.64 -0.46
CA SER A 358 -15.61 3.67 0.24
C SER A 358 -14.83 2.40 -0.06
N TYR A 359 -13.51 2.46 0.04
CA TYR A 359 -12.66 1.28 0.01
C TYR A 359 -12.00 1.07 1.36
N LEU A 360 -12.03 -0.16 1.87
CA LEU A 360 -11.34 -0.57 3.10
C LEU A 360 -10.09 -1.35 2.72
N PHE A 361 -8.95 -0.97 3.26
CA PHE A 361 -7.68 -1.69 3.13
C PHE A 361 -7.27 -2.19 4.50
N ALA A 362 -6.80 -3.43 4.58
CA ALA A 362 -6.33 -4.01 5.83
C ALA A 362 -5.07 -4.86 5.66
N VAL A 363 -4.23 -4.82 6.67
CA VAL A 363 -3.08 -5.72 6.83
C VAL A 363 -3.16 -6.37 8.19
N GLU A 364 -3.01 -7.70 8.20
CA GLU A 364 -2.90 -8.50 9.41
C GLU A 364 -1.50 -9.08 9.52
N ARG A 365 -0.95 -9.06 10.72
CA ARG A 365 0.20 -9.87 11.11
C ARG A 365 -0.26 -10.92 12.12
N HIS A 366 0.04 -12.17 11.78
CA HIS A 366 -0.10 -13.33 12.66
C HIS A 366 1.28 -13.80 13.09
N LYS A 367 1.37 -14.85 13.91
CA LYS A 367 2.65 -15.41 14.40
C LYS A 367 3.62 -15.84 13.29
N ASP A 368 3.12 -16.23 12.12
CA ASP A 368 3.94 -16.84 11.06
C ASP A 368 3.64 -16.30 9.66
N LYS A 369 2.76 -15.30 9.52
CA LYS A 369 2.30 -14.82 8.21
C LYS A 369 1.76 -13.39 8.24
N TYR A 370 1.72 -12.79 7.06
CA TYR A 370 0.90 -11.61 6.78
C TYR A 370 -0.34 -11.98 5.98
N VAL A 371 -1.40 -11.21 6.18
CA VAL A 371 -2.60 -11.22 5.33
C VAL A 371 -2.89 -9.81 4.87
N ILE A 372 -3.18 -9.64 3.59
CA ILE A 372 -3.62 -8.38 3.00
C ILE A 372 -5.06 -8.53 2.54
N GLU A 373 -5.86 -7.49 2.74
CA GLU A 373 -7.27 -7.48 2.40
C GLU A 373 -7.67 -6.12 1.84
N MET A 374 -8.53 -6.13 0.83
CA MET A 374 -9.14 -4.94 0.26
C MET A 374 -10.62 -5.21 0.01
N THR A 375 -11.49 -4.28 0.42
CA THR A 375 -12.94 -4.38 0.27
C THR A 375 -13.50 -3.12 -0.38
N GLY A 376 -14.40 -3.29 -1.34
CA GLY A 376 -15.14 -2.20 -1.96
C GLY A 376 -15.66 -2.59 -3.35
N ASP A 377 -16.15 -1.61 -4.10
CA ASP A 377 -16.74 -1.78 -5.42
C ASP A 377 -15.66 -1.73 -6.52
N PHE A 378 -15.08 -2.87 -6.87
CA PHE A 378 -14.01 -2.96 -7.86
C PHE A 378 -14.55 -3.12 -9.29
N LYS A 379 -13.94 -2.43 -10.26
CA LYS A 379 -14.42 -2.27 -11.65
C LYS A 379 -14.95 -3.55 -12.33
N HIS A 380 -14.32 -4.70 -12.10
CA HIS A 380 -14.66 -5.95 -12.81
C HIS A 380 -15.55 -6.93 -12.05
N ILE A 381 -15.67 -6.78 -10.73
CA ILE A 381 -16.34 -7.77 -9.87
C ILE A 381 -17.39 -7.15 -8.93
N GLY A 382 -17.50 -5.82 -8.89
CA GLY A 382 -18.44 -5.11 -8.02
C GLY A 382 -17.96 -5.10 -6.57
N GLU A 383 -18.91 -4.90 -5.65
CA GLU A 383 -18.70 -4.94 -4.20
C GLU A 383 -18.23 -6.34 -3.77
N THR A 384 -16.98 -6.44 -3.29
CA THR A 384 -16.41 -7.70 -2.78
C THR A 384 -15.27 -7.42 -1.81
N THR A 385 -14.83 -8.47 -1.11
CA THR A 385 -13.56 -8.52 -0.38
C THR A 385 -12.57 -9.42 -1.13
N LEU A 386 -11.38 -8.90 -1.42
CA LEU A 386 -10.25 -9.66 -1.96
C LEU A 386 -9.20 -9.81 -0.86
N ARG A 387 -8.70 -11.03 -0.65
CA ARG A 387 -7.82 -11.35 0.47
C ARG A 387 -6.72 -12.29 0.02
N ALA A 388 -5.48 -12.02 0.44
CA ALA A 388 -4.33 -12.86 0.14
C ALA A 388 -3.44 -13.02 1.38
N GLU A 389 -2.88 -14.20 1.58
CA GLU A 389 -1.98 -14.48 2.69
C GLU A 389 -0.64 -15.03 2.23
N ARG A 390 0.43 -14.72 2.98
CA ARG A 390 1.76 -15.29 2.75
C ARG A 390 2.47 -15.50 4.07
N LYS A 391 2.99 -16.71 4.26
CA LYS A 391 3.88 -17.05 5.39
C LYS A 391 5.15 -16.19 5.36
N PHE A 392 5.71 -15.90 6.52
CA PHE A 392 6.98 -15.19 6.63
C PHE A 392 8.09 -15.86 5.83
N ILE A 393 8.08 -17.19 5.74
CA ILE A 393 8.89 -17.97 4.82
C ILE A 393 7.96 -18.94 4.10
N GLU A 394 7.87 -18.81 2.78
CA GLU A 394 7.07 -19.68 1.91
C GLU A 394 7.98 -20.22 0.81
N ASP A 395 8.02 -21.54 0.66
CA ASP A 395 8.90 -22.24 -0.31
C ASP A 395 10.38 -21.82 -0.21
N GLY A 396 10.87 -21.62 1.01
CA GLY A 396 12.24 -21.20 1.30
C GLY A 396 12.53 -19.72 1.01
N LYS A 397 11.53 -18.94 0.61
CA LYS A 397 11.66 -17.51 0.28
C LYS A 397 11.00 -16.65 1.36
N PRO A 398 11.76 -15.77 2.04
CA PRO A 398 11.24 -14.96 3.12
C PRO A 398 10.50 -13.72 2.62
N ILE A 399 9.58 -13.20 3.41
CA ILE A 399 9.19 -11.79 3.37
C ILE A 399 10.34 -10.97 3.96
N TRP A 400 10.71 -9.88 3.28
CA TRP A 400 11.79 -9.00 3.72
C TRP A 400 11.60 -8.54 5.16
N HIS A 401 12.63 -8.73 5.98
CA HIS A 401 12.66 -8.29 7.38
C HIS A 401 11.40 -8.68 8.17
N TYR A 402 10.87 -9.89 7.97
CA TYR A 402 9.64 -10.31 8.65
C TYR A 402 9.75 -10.32 10.19
N ASN A 403 10.97 -10.37 10.74
CA ASN A 403 11.25 -10.47 12.17
C ASN A 403 11.13 -9.11 12.86
N GLN A 404 10.29 -9.05 13.90
CA GLN A 404 10.16 -7.88 14.76
C GLN A 404 11.12 -7.92 15.96
N THR A 405 11.56 -9.12 16.37
CA THR A 405 12.47 -9.31 17.51
C THR A 405 13.77 -10.01 17.08
N SER A 406 14.80 -9.92 17.91
CA SER A 406 16.11 -10.54 17.66
C SER A 406 16.05 -12.05 17.56
N ASP A 407 15.10 -12.67 18.25
CA ASP A 407 15.05 -14.12 18.44
C ASP A 407 14.28 -14.83 17.31
N GLU A 408 13.46 -14.08 16.57
CA GLU A 408 12.65 -14.56 15.44
C GLU A 408 13.47 -14.91 14.19
N TYR A 409 14.75 -14.59 14.15
CA TYR A 409 15.57 -14.72 12.95
C TYR A 409 17.03 -15.12 13.24
N GLN A 410 17.48 -16.19 12.56
CA GLN A 410 18.78 -16.82 12.83
C GLN A 410 19.85 -16.48 11.79
N GLY A 411 19.59 -15.57 10.85
CA GLY A 411 20.58 -15.05 9.90
C GLY A 411 20.62 -15.75 8.54
N GLU A 412 19.67 -16.63 8.24
CA GLU A 412 19.65 -17.50 7.06
C GLU A 412 19.65 -16.74 5.73
N PHE A 413 19.15 -15.50 5.73
CA PHE A 413 19.03 -14.65 4.53
C PHE A 413 20.02 -13.47 4.55
N ASN A 414 20.95 -13.45 5.51
CA ASN A 414 21.95 -12.40 5.61
C ASN A 414 22.81 -12.35 4.36
N ARG A 415 23.15 -11.14 3.92
CA ARG A 415 23.94 -10.95 2.71
C ARG A 415 24.63 -9.60 2.70
N THR A 416 25.48 -9.43 1.70
CA THR A 416 26.11 -8.16 1.36
C THR A 416 25.61 -7.71 -0.01
N LEU A 417 25.26 -6.44 -0.14
CA LEU A 417 24.92 -5.81 -1.41
C LEU A 417 25.97 -4.79 -1.82
N TRP A 418 26.11 -4.61 -3.13
CA TRP A 418 26.97 -3.60 -3.73
C TRP A 418 26.12 -2.60 -4.50
N HIS A 419 26.14 -1.36 -4.05
CA HIS A 419 25.53 -0.24 -4.74
C HIS A 419 26.58 0.45 -5.59
N LYS A 420 26.25 0.80 -6.83
CA LYS A 420 27.14 1.47 -7.76
C LYS A 420 26.43 2.70 -8.31
N GLY A 421 27.16 3.81 -8.37
CA GLY A 421 26.67 5.03 -8.96
C GLY A 421 27.70 5.59 -9.93
N VAL A 422 27.49 6.83 -10.33
CA VAL A 422 28.27 7.50 -11.37
C VAL A 422 29.75 7.71 -11.03
N SER A 423 30.11 7.83 -9.75
CA SER A 423 31.50 8.11 -9.32
C SER A 423 32.06 7.12 -8.30
N GLY A 424 31.27 6.15 -7.84
CA GLY A 424 31.73 5.24 -6.80
C GLY A 424 30.86 4.02 -6.54
N LYS A 425 31.21 3.30 -5.48
CA LYS A 425 30.54 2.07 -5.04
C LYS A 425 30.43 2.07 -3.52
N TYR A 426 29.35 1.49 -3.01
CA TYR A 426 29.13 1.29 -1.58
C TYR A 426 28.86 -0.18 -1.29
N LYS A 427 29.49 -0.71 -0.24
CA LYS A 427 29.32 -2.10 0.22
C LYS A 427 28.42 -2.11 1.44
N ASN A 428 27.16 -2.47 1.27
CA ASN A 428 26.23 -2.65 2.38
C ASN A 428 26.38 -4.08 2.91
N LYS A 429 27.07 -4.25 4.03
CA LYS A 429 27.31 -5.55 4.67
C LYS A 429 26.20 -5.85 5.65
N ASP A 430 25.98 -7.15 5.90
CA ASP A 430 25.15 -7.62 7.01
C ASP A 430 23.72 -7.06 7.00
N ILE A 431 23.14 -6.94 5.80
CA ILE A 431 21.88 -6.22 5.59
C ILE A 431 20.71 -6.82 6.37
N TRP A 432 20.82 -8.12 6.71
CA TRP A 432 19.85 -8.85 7.51
C TRP A 432 20.59 -9.87 8.37
N LYS A 433 21.37 -9.38 9.34
CA LYS A 433 22.19 -10.21 10.24
C LYS A 433 21.36 -11.00 11.25
N LYS A 434 21.88 -12.13 11.72
CA LYS A 434 21.36 -12.86 12.89
C LYS A 434 21.20 -11.91 14.08
N GLY A 435 20.10 -12.04 14.83
CA GLY A 435 19.84 -11.20 16.02
C GLY A 435 19.45 -9.75 15.71
N SER A 436 19.16 -9.43 14.45
CA SER A 436 18.54 -8.16 14.07
C SER A 436 17.05 -8.16 14.43
N ALA A 437 16.46 -6.97 14.54
CA ALA A 437 15.05 -6.78 14.84
C ALA A 437 14.53 -5.61 13.99
N TYR A 438 13.41 -5.83 13.30
CA TYR A 438 12.81 -4.84 12.41
C TYR A 438 11.35 -4.66 12.80
N PRO A 439 11.02 -3.70 13.67
CA PRO A 439 9.64 -3.48 14.09
C PRO A 439 8.74 -3.15 12.89
N ASP A 440 7.46 -3.48 12.98
CA ASP A 440 6.49 -3.06 11.99
C ASP A 440 5.97 -1.67 12.31
N SER A 441 5.89 -0.84 11.28
CA SER A 441 5.15 0.42 11.32
C SER A 441 4.39 0.56 10.00
N PHE A 442 3.14 0.98 10.06
CA PHE A 442 2.39 1.23 8.83
C PHE A 442 2.59 2.67 8.35
N ILE A 443 2.41 2.86 7.04
CA ILE A 443 2.24 4.17 6.42
C ILE A 443 0.94 4.20 5.61
N ILE A 444 0.27 5.35 5.64
CA ILE A 444 -0.89 5.70 4.83
C ILE A 444 -0.61 7.09 4.26
N GLY A 445 -0.56 7.25 2.93
CA GLY A 445 -0.29 8.55 2.31
C GLY A 445 0.70 8.53 1.17
N ASP A 446 1.41 9.63 1.00
CA ASP A 446 2.50 9.80 0.06
C ASP A 446 3.84 9.89 0.80
N PRO A 447 4.68 8.85 0.73
CA PRO A 447 5.96 8.82 1.42
C PRO A 447 7.11 9.45 0.61
N HIS A 448 6.87 9.97 -0.60
CA HIS A 448 7.96 10.33 -1.52
C HIS A 448 8.15 11.83 -1.64
N LEU A 449 9.37 12.31 -1.34
CA LEU A 449 9.72 13.74 -1.45
C LEU A 449 10.00 14.24 -2.87
N ASN A 450 9.81 13.41 -3.89
CA ASN A 450 10.19 13.75 -5.27
C ASN A 450 9.34 13.03 -6.33
N PHE A 451 8.14 12.55 -5.98
CA PHE A 451 7.28 11.83 -6.91
C PHE A 451 5.85 12.37 -6.93
N TYR A 452 5.04 12.19 -5.89
CA TYR A 452 3.58 12.26 -6.05
C TYR A 452 2.95 13.62 -5.74
N GLU A 453 1.83 13.91 -6.42
CA GLU A 453 1.05 15.12 -6.22
C GLU A 453 -0.43 14.77 -6.20
N GLY A 454 -1.16 15.24 -5.19
CA GLY A 454 -2.57 14.92 -5.08
C GLY A 454 -3.19 15.18 -3.72
N ASP A 455 -4.40 14.67 -3.58
CA ASP A 455 -5.18 14.70 -2.35
C ASP A 455 -5.96 13.40 -2.17
N ALA A 456 -6.24 13.06 -0.91
CA ALA A 456 -7.08 11.93 -0.54
C ALA A 456 -7.89 12.25 0.71
N VAL A 457 -9.03 11.57 0.86
CA VAL A 457 -9.85 11.65 2.08
C VAL A 457 -9.86 10.29 2.76
N ILE A 458 -9.37 10.24 3.99
CA ILE A 458 -9.35 9.07 4.86
C ILE A 458 -10.48 9.23 5.88
N GLN A 459 -11.35 8.25 5.99
CA GLN A 459 -12.49 8.30 6.92
C GLN A 459 -12.14 7.79 8.30
N ASP A 460 -11.46 6.65 8.38
CA ASP A 460 -11.10 6.04 9.65
C ASP A 460 -9.86 5.16 9.53
N ILE A 461 -9.16 5.02 10.65
CA ILE A 461 -8.03 4.12 10.83
C ILE A 461 -8.26 3.35 12.12
N LYS A 462 -8.12 2.02 12.09
CA LYS A 462 -8.32 1.17 13.27
C LYS A 462 -7.15 0.22 13.45
N LEU A 463 -6.80 -0.01 14.71
CA LEU A 463 -5.85 -1.03 15.12
C LEU A 463 -6.57 -2.04 16.01
N PHE A 464 -6.37 -3.32 15.71
CA PHE A 464 -6.87 -4.44 16.47
C PHE A 464 -5.72 -5.35 16.91
N VAL A 465 -5.92 -6.02 18.03
CA VAL A 465 -5.03 -7.06 18.56
C VAL A 465 -5.83 -8.34 18.84
N PRO A 466 -5.20 -9.52 19.01
CA PRO A 466 -5.95 -10.73 19.36
C PRO A 466 -6.71 -10.55 20.68
N ARG A 467 -7.96 -11.01 20.79
CA ARG A 467 -8.80 -10.88 22.00
C ARG A 467 -8.15 -11.43 23.29
N ASN A 468 -7.19 -12.34 23.16
CA ASN A 468 -6.48 -12.96 24.27
C ASN A 468 -5.05 -12.41 24.48
N SER A 469 -4.65 -11.33 23.80
CA SER A 469 -3.38 -10.66 24.09
C SER A 469 -3.51 -9.91 25.42
N LYS A 470 -2.94 -10.47 26.49
CA LYS A 470 -2.75 -9.77 27.77
C LYS A 470 -1.55 -8.83 27.72
#